data_AF-A0A0M3K709-F1
#
_entry.id   AF-A0A0M3K709-F1
#
_cell.length_a   1.000
_cell.length_b   1.000
_cell.length_c   1.000
_cell.angle_alpha   90.00
_cell.angle_beta   90.00
_cell.angle_gamma   90.00
#
_symmetry.space_group_name_H-M   'P 1'
#
loop_
_entity.id
_entity.type
_entity.pdbx_description
1 polymer ?
#
loop_
_entity_poly.entity_id
_entity_poly.type
_entity_poly.pdbx_seq_one_letter_code
_entity_poly.pdbx_strand_id
1 'polypeptide(L)'
;MQGSLRKIAIEWLILAALGITMALISLAVDTVMFVIGLSHHIHWDTVRHIVSYLLWIMCTVAIIAAACVSVQRISPDAMGSGIPEMKTILRGLILKDYLSCRTLLATLVGLTFALASALPIGKAGPFVHVASIIANQLSKFAAKMPSVYANECQRSEMFAAACAVGMASTFSAPIGGVLFSIEVTTTYFSVSNYWRGFFAAACGAAVFRLLRLFVFKTEGCYYQLKQTYSINKGRSNMKWNNMFSFDNQLPSYIPVVLIRGKLPILLNLKVSKGNEACRKICVSCSCYFVVEVIFKSGN
;
A
#
# COMPACT_ATOMS: atom_id res chain seq x y z
N MET A 1 26.29 -11.58 29.12
CA MET A 1 25.79 -10.28 28.58
C MET A 1 26.00 -10.11 27.08
N GLN A 2 27.16 -10.45 26.50
CA GLN A 2 27.45 -10.26 25.06
C GLN A 2 26.43 -10.91 24.10
N GLY A 3 25.89 -12.10 24.44
CA GLY A 3 24.89 -12.77 23.62
C GLY A 3 23.51 -12.10 23.57
N SER A 4 23.14 -11.31 24.60
CA SER A 4 21.85 -10.60 24.65
C SER A 4 21.88 -9.33 23.79
N LEU A 5 22.96 -8.55 23.89
CA LEU A 5 23.16 -7.33 23.08
C LEU A 5 23.22 -7.65 21.59
N ARG A 6 23.87 -8.76 21.20
CA ARG A 6 23.92 -9.19 19.79
C ARG A 6 22.54 -9.50 19.23
N LYS A 7 21.66 -10.14 20.01
CA LYS A 7 20.28 -10.46 19.59
C LYS A 7 19.49 -9.19 19.35
N ILE A 8 19.55 -8.25 20.30
CA ILE A 8 18.89 -6.95 20.20
C ILE A 8 19.38 -6.21 18.94
N ALA A 9 20.70 -6.11 18.74
CA ALA A 9 21.27 -5.44 17.57
C ALA A 9 20.79 -6.04 16.24
N ILE A 10 20.71 -7.37 16.14
CA ILE A 10 20.21 -8.06 14.94
C ILE A 10 18.73 -7.74 14.69
N GLU A 11 17.89 -7.68 15.73
CA GLU A 11 16.47 -7.31 15.59
C GLU A 11 16.31 -5.91 15.00
N TRP A 12 17.04 -4.92 15.52
CA TRP A 12 17.01 -3.54 15.01
C TRP A 12 17.55 -3.45 13.58
N LEU A 13 18.56 -4.25 13.23
CA LEU A 13 19.09 -4.32 11.87
C LEU A 13 18.08 -4.91 10.89
N ILE A 14 17.34 -5.95 11.29
CA ILE A 14 16.26 -6.53 10.48
C ILE A 14 15.14 -5.53 10.27
N LEU A 15 14.76 -4.76 11.30
CA LEU A 15 13.77 -3.69 11.21
C LEU A 15 14.23 -2.57 10.26
N ALA A 16 15.51 -2.19 10.31
CA ALA A 16 16.08 -1.23 9.35
C ALA A 16 16.06 -1.77 7.92
N ALA A 17 16.43 -3.05 7.72
CA ALA A 17 16.40 -3.71 6.41
C ALA A 17 14.99 -3.77 5.83
N LEU A 18 13.97 -4.03 6.66
CA LEU A 18 12.56 -3.97 6.26
C LEU A 18 12.16 -2.57 5.76
N GLY A 19 12.56 -1.52 6.47
CA GLY A 19 12.33 -0.13 6.06
C GLY A 19 13.01 0.23 4.73
N ILE A 20 14.28 -0.17 4.57
CA ILE A 20 15.08 0.08 3.36
C ILE A 20 14.48 -0.63 2.14
N THR A 21 14.17 -1.92 2.28
CA THR A 21 13.60 -2.73 1.19
C THR A 21 12.24 -2.19 0.74
N MET A 22 11.38 -1.77 1.69
CA MET A 22 10.11 -1.13 1.36
C MET A 22 10.28 0.21 0.66
N ALA A 23 11.26 1.02 1.06
CA ALA A 23 11.57 2.28 0.38
C ALA A 23 12.01 2.06 -1.08
N LEU A 24 12.86 1.06 -1.32
CA LEU A 24 13.31 0.68 -2.66
C LEU A 24 12.14 0.22 -3.54
N ILE A 25 11.28 -0.64 -3.01
CA ILE A 25 10.10 -1.14 -3.73
C ILE A 25 9.12 0.01 -4.02
N SER A 26 8.85 0.88 -3.05
CA SER A 26 7.97 2.04 -3.26
C SER A 26 8.52 2.95 -4.36
N LEU A 27 9.84 3.15 -4.41
CA LEU A 27 10.46 3.96 -5.45
C LEU A 27 10.33 3.30 -6.82
N ALA A 28 10.58 1.99 -6.92
CA ALA A 28 10.44 1.25 -8.17
C ALA A 28 9.01 1.29 -8.73
N VAL A 29 7.99 1.13 -7.88
CA VAL A 29 6.59 1.24 -8.29
C VAL A 29 6.26 2.67 -8.75
N ASP A 30 6.71 3.68 -7.99
CA ASP A 30 6.47 5.09 -8.32
C ASP A 30 7.17 5.49 -9.64
N THR A 31 8.38 4.98 -9.93
CA THR A 31 9.09 5.27 -11.19
C THR A 31 8.43 4.62 -12.39
N VAL A 32 8.01 3.35 -12.28
CA VAL A 32 7.31 2.66 -13.38
C VAL A 32 5.97 3.33 -13.69
N MET A 33 5.20 3.70 -12.65
CA MET A 33 3.98 4.49 -12.83
C MET A 33 4.25 5.80 -13.57
N PHE A 34 5.32 6.51 -13.21
CA PHE A 34 5.68 7.78 -13.84
C PHE A 34 6.02 7.61 -15.32
N VAL A 35 6.82 6.59 -15.67
CA VAL A 35 7.19 6.31 -17.07
C VAL A 35 5.97 5.98 -17.92
N ILE A 36 5.07 5.13 -17.43
CA ILE A 36 3.84 4.76 -18.17
C ILE A 36 2.91 5.97 -18.30
N GLY A 37 2.76 6.76 -17.23
CA GLY A 37 1.95 7.98 -17.25
C GLY A 37 2.48 9.03 -18.22
N LEU A 38 3.80 9.22 -18.28
CA LEU A 38 4.44 10.11 -19.24
C LEU A 38 4.25 9.63 -20.68
N SER A 39 4.40 8.32 -20.92
CA SER A 39 4.15 7.73 -22.24
C SER A 39 2.71 7.95 -22.70
N HIS A 40 1.72 7.81 -21.81
CA HIS A 40 0.33 8.15 -22.11
C HIS A 40 0.17 9.63 -22.46
N HIS A 41 0.77 10.55 -21.69
CA HIS A 41 0.64 12.00 -21.93
C HIS A 41 1.26 12.44 -23.26
N ILE A 42 2.47 11.98 -23.58
CA ILE A 42 3.13 12.31 -24.86
C ILE A 42 2.28 11.83 -26.04
N HIS A 43 1.69 10.65 -25.91
CA HIS A 43 0.83 10.10 -26.93
C HIS A 43 -0.44 10.94 -27.15
N TRP A 44 -1.06 11.46 -26.09
CA TRP A 44 -2.23 12.34 -26.18
C TRP A 44 -1.99 13.60 -27.02
N ASP A 45 -0.83 14.23 -26.88
CA ASP A 45 -0.50 15.51 -27.53
C ASP A 45 -0.16 15.36 -29.02
N THR A 46 0.16 14.15 -29.48
CA THR A 46 0.72 13.92 -30.83
C THR A 46 -0.35 13.60 -31.89
N VAL A 47 -1.52 13.08 -31.49
CA VAL A 47 -2.57 12.56 -32.41
C VAL A 47 -3.82 13.44 -32.46
N ARG A 48 -4.61 13.33 -33.55
CA ARG A 48 -5.90 14.02 -33.70
C ARG A 48 -6.87 13.59 -32.59
N HIS A 49 -7.57 14.56 -31.98
CA HIS A 49 -8.35 14.40 -30.74
C HIS A 49 -9.21 13.13 -30.61
N ILE A 50 -9.89 12.68 -31.68
CA ILE A 50 -10.74 11.47 -31.64
C ILE A 50 -9.90 10.18 -31.58
N VAL A 51 -8.83 10.12 -32.36
CA VAL A 51 -7.93 8.94 -32.41
C VAL A 51 -7.16 8.83 -31.10
N SER A 52 -6.72 9.95 -30.53
CA SER A 52 -6.07 10.00 -29.21
C SER A 52 -6.98 9.45 -28.11
N TYR A 53 -8.27 9.82 -28.15
CA TYR A 53 -9.26 9.34 -27.17
C TYR A 53 -9.49 7.83 -27.25
N LEU A 54 -9.69 7.30 -28.47
CA LEU A 54 -9.86 5.85 -28.67
C LEU A 54 -8.60 5.07 -28.26
N LEU A 55 -7.42 5.57 -28.63
CA LEU A 55 -6.17 4.90 -28.31
C LEU A 55 -5.87 4.94 -26.81
N TRP A 56 -6.22 6.02 -26.11
CA TRP A 56 -6.12 6.06 -24.66
C TRP A 56 -7.03 5.05 -23.96
N ILE A 57 -8.27 4.90 -24.41
CA ILE A 57 -9.18 3.88 -23.86
C ILE A 57 -8.59 2.49 -24.09
N MET A 58 -8.16 2.19 -25.32
CA MET A 58 -7.59 0.89 -25.66
C MET A 58 -6.33 0.56 -24.87
N CYS A 59 -5.41 1.52 -24.72
CA CYS A 59 -4.21 1.35 -23.90
C CYS A 59 -4.56 1.13 -22.43
N THR A 60 -5.48 1.93 -21.87
CA THR A 60 -5.92 1.79 -20.48
C THR A 60 -6.55 0.42 -20.24
N VAL A 61 -7.44 -0.03 -21.12
CA VAL A 61 -8.07 -1.36 -21.06
C VAL A 61 -7.04 -2.48 -21.19
N ALA A 62 -6.07 -2.35 -22.10
CA ALA A 62 -5.01 -3.34 -22.27
C ALA A 62 -4.12 -3.47 -21.02
N ILE A 63 -3.76 -2.36 -20.37
CA ILE A 63 -2.97 -2.35 -19.14
C ILE A 63 -3.74 -3.00 -17.99
N ILE A 64 -5.03 -2.72 -17.84
CA ILE A 64 -5.89 -3.35 -16.82
C ILE A 64 -5.99 -4.86 -17.07
N ALA A 65 -6.23 -5.26 -18.33
CA ALA A 65 -6.30 -6.67 -18.70
C ALA A 65 -4.99 -7.40 -18.38
N ALA A 66 -3.84 -6.78 -18.69
CA ALA A 66 -2.53 -7.31 -18.34
C ALA A 66 -2.35 -7.44 -16.81
N ALA A 67 -2.79 -6.45 -16.03
CA ALA A 67 -2.77 -6.52 -14.56
C ALA A 67 -3.57 -7.71 -14.05
N CYS A 68 -4.83 -7.88 -14.49
CA CYS A 68 -5.70 -8.97 -14.09
C CYS A 68 -5.12 -10.35 -14.47
N VAL A 69 -4.64 -10.50 -15.71
CA VAL A 69 -4.04 -11.75 -16.18
C VAL A 69 -2.78 -12.09 -15.39
N SER A 70 -1.93 -11.08 -15.10
CA SER A 70 -0.71 -11.31 -14.32
C SER A 70 -1.01 -11.84 -12.91
N VAL A 71 -1.98 -11.26 -12.21
CA VAL A 71 -2.38 -11.70 -10.87
C VAL A 71 -2.97 -13.11 -10.91
N GLN A 72 -3.91 -13.37 -11.83
CA GLN A 72 -4.57 -14.68 -11.94
C GLN A 72 -3.60 -15.81 -12.31
N ARG A 73 -2.62 -15.55 -13.20
CA ARG A 73 -1.63 -16.55 -13.62
C ARG A 73 -0.55 -16.78 -12.57
N ILE A 74 -0.10 -15.72 -11.90
CA ILE A 74 0.96 -15.83 -10.90
C ILE A 74 0.38 -16.36 -9.58
N SER A 75 -0.55 -15.67 -8.94
CA SER A 75 -1.12 -16.16 -7.68
C SER A 75 -2.49 -15.52 -7.43
N PRO A 76 -3.58 -16.31 -7.41
CA PRO A 76 -4.91 -15.76 -7.13
C PRO A 76 -5.02 -15.20 -5.70
N ASP A 77 -4.16 -15.63 -4.78
CA ASP A 77 -4.11 -15.14 -3.40
C ASP A 77 -3.67 -13.66 -3.28
N ALA A 78 -3.10 -13.07 -4.34
CA ALA A 78 -2.73 -11.65 -4.38
C ALA A 78 -3.91 -10.72 -4.70
N MET A 79 -5.13 -11.25 -4.84
CA MET A 79 -6.32 -10.45 -5.13
C MET A 79 -6.76 -9.60 -3.93
N GLY A 80 -7.03 -8.32 -4.18
CA GLY A 80 -7.64 -7.41 -3.21
C GLY A 80 -6.63 -6.53 -2.46
N SER A 81 -7.08 -6.00 -1.31
CA SER A 81 -6.32 -5.02 -0.52
C SER A 81 -5.27 -5.68 0.38
N GLY A 82 -5.56 -6.87 0.88
CA GLY A 82 -4.68 -7.64 1.72
C GLY A 82 -4.62 -7.30 3.21
N ILE A 83 -5.22 -6.18 3.62
CA ILE A 83 -5.43 -5.79 5.02
C ILE A 83 -6.31 -6.79 5.79
N PRO A 84 -7.47 -7.26 5.28
CA PRO A 84 -8.33 -8.14 6.07
C PRO A 84 -7.66 -9.49 6.36
N GLU A 85 -6.92 -10.04 5.40
CA GLU A 85 -6.15 -11.27 5.56
C GLU A 85 -5.00 -11.06 6.54
N MET A 86 -4.32 -9.91 6.49
CA MET A 86 -3.30 -9.59 7.49
C MET A 86 -3.90 -9.50 8.91
N LYS A 87 -5.09 -8.91 9.05
CA LYS A 87 -5.81 -8.90 10.33
C LYS A 87 -6.11 -10.32 10.83
N THR A 88 -6.37 -11.28 9.94
CA THR A 88 -6.53 -12.70 10.35
C THR A 88 -5.21 -13.35 10.77
N ILE A 89 -4.10 -13.02 10.10
CA ILE A 89 -2.76 -13.53 10.45
C ILE A 89 -2.31 -13.02 11.81
N LEU A 90 -2.54 -11.75 12.10
CA LEU A 90 -2.21 -11.13 13.39
C LEU A 90 -3.07 -11.67 14.55
N ARG A 91 -4.26 -12.20 14.25
CA ARG A 91 -5.11 -12.94 15.20
C ARG A 91 -4.66 -14.40 15.41
N GLY A 92 -3.66 -14.88 14.67
CA GLY A 92 -3.08 -16.22 14.82
C GLY A 92 -3.43 -17.22 13.71
N LEU A 93 -4.20 -16.84 12.69
CA LEU A 93 -4.51 -17.72 11.56
C LEU A 93 -3.40 -17.65 10.51
N ILE A 94 -2.53 -18.68 10.44
CA ILE A 94 -1.36 -18.67 9.56
C ILE A 94 -1.75 -19.15 8.15
N LEU A 95 -1.89 -18.22 7.20
CA LEU A 95 -2.05 -18.53 5.77
C LEU A 95 -0.67 -18.61 5.10
N LYS A 96 -0.19 -19.83 4.82
CA LYS A 96 1.17 -20.06 4.30
C LYS A 96 1.37 -19.57 2.87
N ASP A 97 0.38 -19.78 2.00
CA ASP A 97 0.48 -19.42 0.57
C ASP A 97 0.41 -17.90 0.35
N TYR A 98 -0.31 -17.22 1.24
CA TYR A 98 -0.47 -15.77 1.23
C TYR A 98 0.83 -15.01 1.46
N LEU A 99 1.74 -15.56 2.28
CA LEU A 99 3.04 -14.96 2.65
C LEU A 99 4.21 -15.45 1.77
N SER A 100 3.92 -15.90 0.54
CA SER A 100 4.91 -16.47 -0.39
C SER A 100 5.64 -15.40 -1.23
N CYS A 101 6.86 -15.70 -1.72
CA CYS A 101 7.53 -14.81 -2.69
C CYS A 101 6.76 -14.71 -4.01
N ARG A 102 5.97 -15.74 -4.35
CA ARG A 102 5.16 -15.74 -5.57
C ARG A 102 4.03 -14.71 -5.50
N THR A 103 3.38 -14.59 -4.34
CA THR A 103 2.34 -13.56 -4.09
C THR A 103 2.95 -12.16 -4.06
N LEU A 104 4.18 -11.99 -3.55
CA LEU A 104 4.90 -10.71 -3.60
C LEU A 104 5.03 -10.18 -5.03
N LEU A 105 5.52 -11.01 -5.95
CA LEU A 105 5.68 -10.63 -7.36
C LEU A 105 4.33 -10.35 -8.03
N ALA A 106 3.32 -11.19 -7.79
CA ALA A 106 1.98 -10.99 -8.31
C ALA A 106 1.39 -9.64 -7.87
N THR A 107 1.46 -9.33 -6.57
CA THR A 107 0.94 -8.09 -5.99
C THR A 107 1.67 -6.88 -6.54
N LEU A 108 3.01 -6.90 -6.64
CA LEU A 108 3.78 -5.78 -7.15
C LEU A 108 3.49 -5.48 -8.62
N VAL A 109 3.48 -6.51 -9.46
CA VAL A 109 3.23 -6.37 -10.91
C VAL A 109 1.79 -5.92 -11.15
N GLY A 110 0.82 -6.59 -10.52
CA GLY A 110 -0.60 -6.25 -10.64
C GLY A 110 -0.91 -4.84 -10.15
N LEU A 111 -0.34 -4.44 -9.01
CA LEU A 111 -0.51 -3.09 -8.46
C LEU A 111 0.10 -2.02 -9.36
N THR A 112 1.29 -2.26 -9.90
CA THR A 112 1.98 -1.27 -10.75
C THR A 112 1.18 -1.00 -12.02
N PHE A 113 0.69 -2.05 -12.68
CA PHE A 113 -0.16 -1.88 -13.87
C PHE A 113 -1.52 -1.27 -13.53
N ALA A 114 -2.17 -1.68 -12.43
CA ALA A 114 -3.44 -1.09 -12.00
C ALA A 114 -3.32 0.40 -11.71
N LEU A 115 -2.25 0.85 -11.02
CA LEU A 115 -2.03 2.27 -10.76
C LEU A 115 -1.61 3.04 -12.02
N ALA A 116 -0.85 2.41 -12.93
CA ALA A 116 -0.46 3.02 -14.19
C ALA A 116 -1.64 3.26 -15.13
N SER A 117 -2.68 2.41 -15.07
CA SER A 117 -3.94 2.58 -15.81
C SER A 117 -4.84 3.70 -15.29
N ALA A 118 -4.41 4.48 -14.28
CA ALA A 118 -5.15 5.59 -13.68
C ALA A 118 -6.53 5.20 -13.10
N LEU A 119 -6.71 3.93 -12.73
CA LEU A 119 -7.90 3.51 -12.00
C LEU A 119 -7.97 4.21 -10.63
N PRO A 120 -9.18 4.46 -10.10
CA PRO A 120 -9.37 5.06 -8.77
C PRO A 120 -9.07 4.04 -7.64
N ILE A 121 -7.87 3.47 -7.66
CA ILE A 121 -7.39 2.45 -6.74
C ILE A 121 -6.23 3.03 -5.91
N GLY A 122 -6.21 2.75 -4.62
CA GLY A 122 -5.13 3.15 -3.72
C GLY A 122 -4.06 2.08 -3.55
N LYS A 123 -2.81 2.50 -3.32
CA LYS A 123 -1.68 1.59 -3.05
C LYS A 123 -1.55 1.15 -1.58
N ALA A 124 -2.30 1.76 -0.66
CA ALA A 124 -2.12 1.60 0.79
C ALA A 124 -2.25 0.15 1.28
N GLY A 125 -3.33 -0.54 0.90
CA GLY A 125 -3.55 -1.92 1.33
C GLY A 125 -2.51 -2.89 0.77
N PRO A 126 -2.35 -2.97 -0.56
CA PRO A 126 -1.38 -3.87 -1.17
C PRO A 126 0.06 -3.66 -0.67
N PHE A 127 0.44 -2.41 -0.33
CA PHE A 127 1.75 -2.13 0.27
C PHE A 127 1.92 -2.70 1.69
N VAL A 128 0.86 -2.74 2.50
CA VAL A 128 0.88 -3.42 3.81
C VAL A 128 1.09 -4.92 3.62
N HIS A 129 0.41 -5.53 2.66
CA HIS A 129 0.59 -6.94 2.32
C HIS A 129 2.03 -7.24 1.84
N VAL A 130 2.56 -6.43 0.93
CA VAL A 130 3.95 -6.52 0.43
C VAL A 130 4.98 -6.43 1.57
N ALA A 131 4.83 -5.43 2.46
CA ALA A 131 5.72 -5.27 3.62
C ALA A 131 5.75 -6.51 4.51
N SER A 132 4.60 -7.14 4.64
CA SER A 132 4.40 -8.31 5.48
C SER A 132 5.02 -9.58 4.90
N ILE A 133 4.96 -9.75 3.59
CA ILE A 133 5.68 -10.84 2.91
C ILE A 133 7.19 -10.64 3.09
N ILE A 134 7.69 -9.41 2.90
CA ILE A 134 9.12 -9.11 3.08
C ILE A 134 9.55 -9.39 4.51
N ALA A 135 8.74 -8.99 5.49
CA ALA A 135 8.97 -9.32 6.89
C ALA A 135 9.04 -10.84 7.12
N ASN A 136 8.14 -11.62 6.53
CA ASN A 136 8.18 -13.10 6.60
C ASN A 136 9.49 -13.65 6.02
N GLN A 137 9.95 -13.14 4.89
CA GLN A 137 11.19 -13.60 4.26
C GLN A 137 12.44 -13.17 5.03
N LEU A 138 12.46 -11.96 5.57
CA LEU A 138 13.51 -11.49 6.47
C LEU A 138 13.56 -12.35 7.75
N SER A 139 12.41 -12.69 8.33
CA SER A 139 12.33 -13.59 9.49
C SER A 139 12.83 -15.00 9.17
N LYS A 140 12.50 -15.56 8.00
CA LYS A 140 13.02 -16.86 7.55
C LYS A 140 14.53 -16.83 7.29
N PHE A 141 15.03 -15.74 6.72
CA PHE A 141 16.47 -15.54 6.50
C PHE A 141 17.20 -15.41 7.84
N ALA A 142 16.64 -14.64 8.77
CA ALA A 142 17.15 -14.49 10.13
C ALA A 142 17.10 -15.80 10.92
N ALA A 143 16.12 -16.68 10.68
CA ALA A 143 16.02 -17.99 11.31
C ALA A 143 17.14 -18.97 10.92
N LYS A 144 17.82 -18.74 9.78
CA LYS A 144 19.05 -19.50 9.42
C LYS A 144 20.25 -19.09 10.29
N MET A 145 20.21 -17.91 10.92
CA MET A 145 21.17 -17.52 11.94
C MET A 145 20.64 -17.98 13.31
N PRO A 146 21.46 -18.58 14.18
CA PRO A 146 20.96 -19.19 15.40
C PRO A 146 20.32 -18.16 16.35
N SER A 147 19.04 -18.37 16.67
CA SER A 147 18.31 -17.84 17.84
C SER A 147 17.95 -16.34 17.83
N VAL A 148 16.99 -15.91 16.99
CA VAL A 148 16.24 -14.65 17.24
C VAL A 148 14.72 -14.78 17.03
N TYR A 149 14.21 -15.53 16.04
CA TYR A 149 12.77 -15.63 15.75
C TYR A 149 12.22 -17.06 15.87
N ALA A 150 12.35 -17.67 17.05
CA ALA A 150 11.74 -18.98 17.33
C ALA A 150 10.28 -18.87 17.83
N ASN A 151 9.92 -17.71 18.39
CA ASN A 151 8.64 -17.51 19.06
C ASN A 151 7.60 -16.89 18.12
N GLU A 152 6.39 -17.43 18.12
CA GLU A 152 5.23 -16.89 17.39
C GLU A 152 4.92 -15.45 17.79
N CYS A 153 5.12 -15.08 19.06
CA CYS A 153 4.96 -13.71 19.53
C CYS A 153 5.86 -12.73 18.78
N GLN A 154 7.16 -13.00 18.70
CA GLN A 154 8.13 -12.12 18.01
C GLN A 154 7.82 -12.02 16.52
N ARG A 155 7.34 -13.11 15.90
CA ARG A 155 6.91 -13.08 14.50
C ARG A 155 5.70 -12.17 14.29
N SER A 156 4.73 -12.22 15.21
CA SER A 156 3.58 -11.31 15.20
C SER A 156 4.00 -9.83 15.39
N GLU A 157 4.96 -9.56 16.29
CA GLU A 157 5.53 -8.22 16.49
C GLU A 157 6.22 -7.69 15.22
N MET A 158 6.92 -8.57 14.49
CA MET A 158 7.55 -8.24 13.22
C MET A 158 6.50 -7.91 12.13
N PHE A 159 5.39 -8.65 12.07
CA PHE A 159 4.28 -8.33 11.16
C PHE A 159 3.57 -7.02 11.53
N ALA A 160 3.44 -6.71 12.82
CA ALA A 160 2.94 -5.41 13.27
C ALA A 160 3.85 -4.26 12.82
N ALA A 161 5.17 -4.42 12.97
CA ALA A 161 6.13 -3.44 12.46
C ALA A 161 6.04 -3.31 10.92
N ALA A 162 5.86 -4.42 10.20
CA ALA A 162 5.68 -4.41 8.76
C ALA A 162 4.44 -3.65 8.29
N CYS A 163 3.31 -3.83 8.99
CA CYS A 163 2.09 -3.06 8.71
C CYS A 163 2.32 -1.56 8.88
N ALA A 164 3.07 -1.16 9.92
CA ALA A 164 3.42 0.24 10.15
C ALA A 164 4.29 0.80 9.02
N VAL A 165 5.34 0.07 8.61
CA VAL A 165 6.24 0.46 7.53
C VAL A 165 5.50 0.54 6.18
N GLY A 166 4.62 -0.42 5.87
CA GLY A 166 3.82 -0.43 4.65
C GLY A 166 2.96 0.83 4.51
N MET A 167 2.25 1.20 5.57
CA MET A 167 1.46 2.44 5.58
C MET A 167 2.32 3.69 5.58
N ALA A 168 3.40 3.70 6.36
CA ALA A 168 4.32 4.83 6.42
C ALA A 168 4.95 5.12 5.06
N SER A 169 5.31 4.08 4.29
CA SER A 169 5.86 4.24 2.94
C SER A 169 4.84 4.81 1.95
N THR A 170 3.56 4.45 2.08
CA THR A 170 2.49 4.96 1.21
C THR A 170 2.14 6.41 1.50
N PHE A 171 1.99 6.77 2.77
CA PHE A 171 1.56 8.12 3.19
C PHE A 171 2.72 9.06 3.50
N SER A 172 3.96 8.57 3.47
CA SER A 172 5.16 9.30 3.90
C SER A 172 5.02 9.89 5.32
N ALA A 173 4.26 9.19 6.17
CA ALA A 173 3.91 9.62 7.52
C ALA A 173 4.21 8.48 8.52
N PRO A 174 5.41 8.45 9.13
CA PRO A 174 5.81 7.33 9.99
C PRO A 174 4.91 7.17 11.21
N ILE A 175 4.50 8.29 11.83
CA ILE A 175 3.62 8.27 13.01
C ILE A 175 2.23 7.72 12.65
N GLY A 176 1.65 8.19 11.53
CA GLY A 176 0.35 7.72 11.06
C GLY A 176 0.35 6.23 10.70
N GLY A 177 1.44 5.73 10.12
CA GLY A 177 1.59 4.31 9.82
C GLY A 177 1.63 3.44 11.08
N VAL A 178 2.35 3.88 12.12
CA VAL A 178 2.40 3.16 13.40
C VAL A 178 1.04 3.17 14.09
N LEU A 179 0.33 4.31 14.11
CA LEU A 179 -1.02 4.39 14.68
C LEU A 179 -2.01 3.46 13.97
N PHE A 180 -1.94 3.40 12.64
CA PHE A 180 -2.75 2.44 11.88
C PHE A 180 -2.41 0.99 12.24
N SER A 181 -1.13 0.67 12.41
CA SER A 181 -0.73 -0.68 12.81
C SER A 181 -1.31 -1.06 14.17
N ILE A 182 -1.34 -0.13 15.14
CA ILE A 182 -1.96 -0.35 16.46
C ILE A 182 -3.45 -0.63 16.32
N GLU A 183 -4.16 0.15 15.49
CA GLU A 183 -5.60 -0.02 15.26
C GLU A 183 -5.94 -1.39 14.64
N VAL A 184 -5.08 -1.90 13.75
CA VAL A 184 -5.33 -3.13 12.99
C VAL A 184 -4.84 -4.39 13.70
N THR A 185 -3.73 -4.33 14.45
CA THR A 185 -3.03 -5.52 14.97
C THR A 185 -3.80 -6.22 16.08
N THR A 186 -4.04 -5.61 17.24
CA THR A 186 -4.86 -6.21 18.31
C THR A 186 -5.28 -5.15 19.35
N THR A 187 -6.16 -5.51 20.27
CA THR A 187 -6.56 -4.66 21.41
C THR A 187 -5.43 -4.41 22.41
N TYR A 188 -4.38 -5.24 22.43
CA TYR A 188 -3.27 -5.15 23.37
C TYR A 188 -1.95 -4.99 22.62
N PHE A 189 -1.37 -3.79 22.69
CA PHE A 189 -0.12 -3.46 22.00
C PHE A 189 0.96 -3.03 23.00
N SER A 190 2.09 -3.74 23.02
CA SER A 190 3.22 -3.36 23.87
C SER A 190 3.88 -2.06 23.37
N VAL A 191 4.20 -1.16 24.30
CA VAL A 191 4.89 0.11 24.02
C VAL A 191 6.26 -0.11 23.35
N SER A 192 6.92 -1.25 23.60
CA SER A 192 8.18 -1.57 22.92
C SER A 192 8.01 -1.76 21.42
N ASN A 193 6.89 -2.35 20.99
CA ASN A 193 6.59 -2.60 19.57
C ASN A 193 6.25 -1.31 18.82
N TYR A 194 5.78 -0.29 19.53
CA TYR A 194 5.56 1.05 18.97
C TYR A 194 6.88 1.66 18.48
N TRP A 195 7.90 1.64 19.33
CA TRP A 195 9.22 2.19 19.00
C TRP A 195 9.91 1.42 17.88
N ARG A 196 9.76 0.09 17.86
CA ARG A 196 10.27 -0.77 16.78
C ARG A 196 9.66 -0.41 15.42
N GLY A 197 8.33 -0.27 15.37
CA GLY A 197 7.61 0.14 14.15
C GLY A 197 7.99 1.57 13.71
N PHE A 198 8.09 2.51 14.66
CA PHE A 198 8.47 3.89 14.39
C PHE A 198 9.88 3.99 13.80
N PHE A 199 10.85 3.29 14.38
CA PHE A 199 12.22 3.26 13.88
C PHE A 199 12.30 2.71 12.45
N ALA A 200 11.67 1.55 12.20
CA ALA A 200 11.65 0.96 10.86
C ALA A 200 11.00 1.90 9.82
N ALA A 201 9.89 2.54 10.19
CA ALA A 201 9.20 3.51 9.34
C ALA A 201 10.04 4.78 9.08
N ALA A 202 10.72 5.28 10.10
CA ALA A 202 11.61 6.44 9.98
C ALA A 202 12.82 6.14 9.07
N CYS A 203 13.45 4.97 9.23
CA CYS A 203 14.52 4.52 8.33
C CYS A 203 14.04 4.44 6.88
N GLY A 204 12.87 3.84 6.64
CA GLY A 204 12.28 3.78 5.29
C GLY A 204 12.00 5.17 4.71
N ALA A 205 11.42 6.08 5.50
CA ALA A 205 11.16 7.45 5.06
C ALA A 205 12.43 8.24 4.75
N ALA A 206 13.49 8.09 5.57
CA ALA A 206 14.78 8.73 5.35
C ALA A 206 15.43 8.22 4.06
N VAL A 207 15.46 6.89 3.87
CA VAL A 207 16.03 6.25 2.67
C VAL A 207 15.26 6.65 1.42
N PHE A 208 13.93 6.65 1.48
CA PHE A 208 13.09 7.09 0.36
C PHE A 208 13.38 8.55 -0.02
N ARG A 209 13.55 9.44 0.97
CA ARG A 209 13.89 10.84 0.72
C ARG A 209 15.28 11.00 0.11
N LEU A 210 16.27 10.26 0.60
CA LEU A 210 17.63 10.26 0.04
C LEU A 210 17.65 9.73 -1.39
N LEU A 211 17.04 8.57 -1.64
CA LEU A 211 17.00 7.96 -2.97
C LEU A 211 16.30 8.87 -3.99
N ARG A 212 15.22 9.56 -3.61
CA ARG A 212 14.59 10.54 -4.49
C ARG A 212 15.55 11.66 -4.87
N LEU A 213 16.37 12.17 -3.95
CA LEU A 213 17.35 13.21 -4.29
C LEU A 213 18.39 12.72 -5.31
N PHE A 214 18.79 11.46 -5.24
CA PHE A 214 19.75 10.87 -6.20
C PHE A 214 19.13 10.59 -7.57
N VAL A 215 17.92 10.01 -7.60
CA VAL A 215 17.25 9.64 -8.86
C VAL A 215 16.80 10.87 -9.66
N PHE A 216 16.43 11.98 -9.00
CA PHE A 216 15.95 13.20 -9.67
C PHE A 216 17.05 14.25 -9.94
N LYS A 217 18.34 13.90 -9.84
CA LYS A 217 19.45 14.81 -10.20
C LYS A 217 19.66 14.93 -11.72
N THR A 218 19.05 14.08 -12.53
CA THR A 218 19.03 14.17 -14.00
C THR A 218 17.77 14.90 -14.49
N GLU A 219 17.97 16.17 -14.88
CA GLU A 219 17.16 17.05 -15.78
C GLU A 219 15.61 16.89 -15.79
N GLY A 220 14.88 17.94 -15.36
CA GLY A 220 13.51 18.26 -15.83
C GLY A 220 12.29 17.70 -15.06
N CYS A 221 12.42 16.63 -14.27
CA CYS A 221 11.28 15.90 -13.68
C CYS A 221 10.73 16.49 -12.34
N TYR A 222 11.10 17.71 -11.97
CA TYR A 222 10.80 18.29 -10.66
C TYR A 222 9.38 18.89 -10.54
N TYR A 223 8.74 19.26 -11.67
CA TYR A 223 7.51 20.07 -11.66
C TYR A 223 6.20 19.27 -11.48
N GLN A 224 6.05 18.06 -12.03
CA GLN A 224 4.81 17.28 -11.89
C GLN A 224 4.70 16.46 -10.59
N LEU A 225 5.82 15.98 -10.03
CA LEU A 225 5.81 15.32 -8.70
C LEU A 225 5.52 16.31 -7.55
N LYS A 226 5.73 17.62 -7.78
CA LYS A 226 5.27 18.68 -6.89
C LYS A 226 3.74 18.64 -6.74
N GLN A 227 2.99 18.10 -7.70
CA GLN A 227 1.52 17.99 -7.60
C GLN A 227 1.08 16.87 -6.65
N THR A 228 1.72 15.70 -6.68
CA THR A 228 1.48 14.63 -5.71
C THR A 228 1.94 15.02 -4.29
N TYR A 229 3.04 15.76 -4.19
CA TYR A 229 3.47 16.36 -2.91
C TYR A 229 2.57 17.52 -2.47
N SER A 230 1.96 18.28 -3.41
CA SER A 230 1.03 19.38 -3.13
C SER A 230 -0.38 18.89 -2.78
N ILE A 231 -0.80 17.69 -3.18
CA ILE A 231 -2.02 17.07 -2.62
C ILE A 231 -1.81 16.72 -1.14
N ASN A 232 -0.63 16.24 -0.76
CA ASN A 232 -0.29 15.99 0.65
C ASN A 232 0.04 17.27 1.45
N LYS A 233 0.70 18.26 0.84
CA LYS A 233 1.04 19.55 1.46
C LYS A 233 -0.13 20.54 1.46
N GLY A 234 -1.02 20.47 0.49
CA GLY A 234 -2.29 21.20 0.44
C GLY A 234 -3.30 20.70 1.48
N ARG A 235 -3.14 19.46 1.94
CA ARG A 235 -3.86 18.91 3.10
C ARG A 235 -3.25 19.33 4.45
N SER A 236 -1.95 19.62 4.51
CA SER A 236 -1.28 20.17 5.72
C SER A 236 -1.26 21.70 5.79
N ASN A 237 -1.43 22.39 4.66
CA ASN A 237 -1.58 23.85 4.57
C ASN A 237 -3.04 24.30 4.66
N MET A 238 -3.95 23.37 5.00
CA MET A 238 -5.17 23.76 5.69
C MET A 238 -4.70 24.28 7.06
N LYS A 239 -4.59 25.62 7.17
CA LYS A 239 -4.14 26.37 8.35
C LYS A 239 -4.42 25.61 9.65
N TRP A 240 -3.37 25.03 10.25
CA TRP A 240 -3.37 24.65 11.67
C TRP A 240 -3.62 25.86 12.59
N ASN A 241 -3.56 27.08 12.05
CA ASN A 241 -3.87 28.31 12.76
C ASN A 241 -5.32 28.38 13.28
N ASN A 242 -6.21 27.46 12.87
CA ASN A 242 -7.58 27.38 13.38
C ASN A 242 -7.82 26.17 14.32
N MET A 243 -6.78 25.40 14.68
CA MET A 243 -6.91 24.26 15.60
C MET A 243 -7.24 24.70 17.04
N PHE A 244 -7.06 25.99 17.37
CA PHE A 244 -7.40 26.57 18.67
C PHE A 244 -8.74 27.34 18.69
N SER A 245 -9.60 27.16 17.68
CA SER A 245 -11.01 27.62 17.72
C SER A 245 -11.96 26.43 17.68
N PHE A 246 -11.75 25.44 18.57
CA PHE A 246 -12.62 24.25 18.62
C PHE A 246 -13.99 24.54 19.24
N ASP A 247 -14.14 25.51 20.15
CA ASP A 247 -15.41 25.72 20.85
C ASP A 247 -16.54 26.28 19.99
N ASN A 248 -16.25 27.14 19.00
CA ASN A 248 -17.29 27.84 18.21
C ASN A 248 -17.61 27.21 16.83
N GLN A 249 -16.90 26.14 16.41
CA GLN A 249 -17.13 25.47 15.13
C GLN A 249 -17.69 24.04 15.24
N LEU A 250 -17.77 23.47 16.45
CA LEU A 250 -18.37 22.13 16.70
C LEU A 250 -19.73 21.89 16.00
N PRO A 251 -20.69 22.85 15.96
CA PRO A 251 -22.02 22.59 15.37
C PRO A 251 -21.99 22.32 13.86
N SER A 252 -21.03 22.87 13.11
CA SER A 252 -20.92 22.70 11.66
C SER A 252 -20.09 21.48 11.26
N TYR A 253 -19.23 20.97 12.15
CA TYR A 253 -18.48 19.73 11.91
C TYR A 253 -19.31 18.46 12.18
N ILE A 254 -20.24 18.48 13.13
CA ILE A 254 -21.10 17.33 13.47
C ILE A 254 -21.88 16.79 12.23
N PRO A 255 -22.58 17.61 11.43
CA PRO A 255 -23.25 17.12 10.22
C PRO A 255 -22.26 16.60 9.17
N VAL A 256 -21.08 17.22 9.01
CA VAL A 256 -20.04 16.72 8.09
C VAL A 256 -19.50 15.36 8.52
N VAL A 257 -19.29 15.14 9.82
CA VAL A 257 -18.85 13.86 10.39
C VAL A 257 -19.94 12.80 10.27
N LEU A 258 -21.21 13.14 10.49
CA LEU A 258 -22.34 12.21 10.33
C LEU A 258 -22.54 11.80 8.86
N ILE A 259 -22.44 12.74 7.91
CA ILE A 259 -22.53 12.45 6.48
C ILE A 259 -21.33 11.59 6.05
N ARG A 260 -20.11 11.94 6.50
CA ARG A 260 -18.90 11.14 6.27
C ARG A 260 -18.87 9.82 7.03
N GLY A 261 -19.69 9.63 8.06
CA GLY A 261 -19.84 8.36 8.79
C GLY A 261 -20.87 7.44 8.13
N LYS A 262 -21.96 7.99 7.56
CA LYS A 262 -22.97 7.22 6.83
C LYS A 262 -22.53 6.80 5.43
N LEU A 263 -21.74 7.62 4.74
CA LEU A 263 -21.29 7.34 3.37
C LEU A 263 -20.41 6.07 3.26
N PRO A 264 -19.44 5.80 4.15
CA PRO A 264 -18.69 4.55 4.18
C PRO A 264 -19.57 3.34 4.44
N ILE A 265 -20.65 3.47 5.23
CA ILE A 265 -21.58 2.36 5.50
C ILE A 265 -22.34 2.01 4.22
N LEU A 266 -22.87 3.01 3.51
CA LEU A 266 -23.55 2.82 2.23
C LEU A 266 -22.62 2.27 1.15
N LEU A 267 -21.39 2.79 1.07
CA LEU A 267 -20.37 2.28 0.16
C LEU A 267 -19.99 0.83 0.50
N ASN A 268 -19.78 0.50 1.78
CA ASN A 268 -19.50 -0.88 2.20
C ASN A 268 -20.68 -1.81 1.89
N LEU A 269 -21.93 -1.37 2.05
CA LEU A 269 -23.10 -2.15 1.66
C LEU A 269 -23.16 -2.36 0.14
N LYS A 270 -22.83 -1.34 -0.66
CA LYS A 270 -22.82 -1.44 -2.14
C LYS A 270 -21.66 -2.32 -2.62
N VAL A 271 -20.49 -2.22 -1.99
CA VAL A 271 -19.32 -3.09 -2.24
C VAL A 271 -19.61 -4.52 -1.79
N SER A 272 -20.26 -4.73 -0.64
CA SER A 272 -20.61 -6.06 -0.14
C SER A 272 -21.61 -6.76 -1.07
N LYS A 273 -22.70 -6.07 -1.46
CA LYS A 273 -23.66 -6.57 -2.46
C LYS A 273 -22.99 -6.81 -3.82
N GLY A 274 -22.11 -5.91 -4.23
CA GLY A 274 -21.31 -6.04 -5.45
C GLY A 274 -20.40 -7.27 -5.42
N ASN A 275 -19.69 -7.50 -4.31
CA ASN A 275 -18.82 -8.66 -4.12
C ASN A 275 -19.59 -9.96 -4.04
N GLU A 276 -20.79 -9.97 -3.46
CA GLU A 276 -21.66 -11.16 -3.44
C GLU A 276 -22.17 -11.50 -4.85
N ALA A 277 -22.51 -10.48 -5.65
CA ALA A 277 -22.83 -10.66 -7.06
C ALA A 277 -21.61 -11.15 -7.87
N CYS A 278 -20.43 -10.55 -7.70
CA CYS A 278 -19.19 -11.01 -8.33
C CYS A 278 -18.86 -12.45 -7.92
N ARG A 279 -19.05 -12.84 -6.65
CA ARG A 279 -18.76 -14.20 -6.17
C ARG A 279 -19.72 -15.25 -6.75
N LYS A 280 -20.97 -14.87 -7.04
CA LYS A 280 -21.95 -15.72 -7.76
C LYS A 280 -21.61 -15.86 -9.26
N ILE A 281 -20.96 -14.87 -9.86
CA ILE A 281 -20.56 -14.85 -11.28
C ILE A 281 -19.16 -15.51 -11.50
N CYS A 282 -18.24 -15.35 -10.55
CA CYS A 282 -16.84 -15.79 -10.64
C CYS A 282 -16.61 -17.30 -10.65
N VAL A 283 -17.64 -18.14 -10.48
CA VAL A 283 -17.45 -19.60 -10.51
C VAL A 283 -17.15 -20.12 -11.93
N SER A 284 -17.38 -19.33 -13.00
CA SER A 284 -17.41 -19.92 -14.35
C SER A 284 -16.43 -19.44 -15.43
N CYS A 285 -15.68 -18.33 -15.34
CA CYS A 285 -14.72 -18.00 -16.41
C CYS A 285 -13.70 -16.89 -16.10
N SER A 286 -12.42 -17.16 -16.37
CA SER A 286 -11.28 -16.22 -16.29
C SER A 286 -11.39 -14.97 -17.19
N CYS A 287 -12.35 -14.91 -18.12
CA CYS A 287 -12.53 -13.77 -19.03
C CYS A 287 -13.47 -12.66 -18.49
N TYR A 288 -14.34 -12.96 -17.51
CA TYR A 288 -15.37 -11.99 -17.07
C TYR A 288 -14.83 -10.88 -16.16
N PHE A 289 -13.70 -11.11 -15.48
CA PHE A 289 -13.14 -10.13 -14.53
C PHE A 289 -12.66 -8.84 -15.22
N VAL A 290 -12.16 -8.93 -16.46
CA VAL A 290 -11.71 -7.76 -17.24
C VAL A 290 -12.90 -6.90 -17.68
N VAL A 291 -14.04 -7.51 -18.01
CA VAL A 291 -15.25 -6.81 -18.46
C VAL A 291 -15.97 -6.14 -17.28
N GLU A 292 -15.99 -6.76 -16.10
CA GLU A 292 -16.72 -6.22 -14.95
C GLU A 292 -16.04 -5.00 -14.30
N VAL A 293 -14.69 -4.92 -14.32
CA VAL A 293 -13.94 -3.73 -13.87
C VAL A 293 -14.22 -2.53 -14.78
N ILE A 294 -14.49 -2.76 -16.08
CA ILE A 294 -14.75 -1.71 -17.07
C ILE A 294 -16.22 -1.23 -17.02
N PHE A 295 -17.19 -2.12 -16.81
CA PHE A 295 -18.62 -1.78 -16.88
C PHE A 295 -19.23 -1.21 -15.58
N LYS A 296 -18.58 -1.34 -14.42
CA LYS A 296 -19.12 -0.79 -13.14
C LYS A 296 -18.82 0.70 -12.90
N SER A 297 -18.10 1.37 -13.81
CA SER A 297 -17.89 2.82 -13.77
C SER A 297 -19.02 3.62 -14.45
N GLY A 298 -19.99 2.95 -15.07
CA GLY A 298 -21.15 3.58 -15.69
C GLY A 298 -22.45 2.92 -15.24
N ASN A 299 -22.91 3.25 -14.02
CA ASN A 299 -24.31 3.21 -13.57
C ASN A 299 -24.44 3.76 -12.14
#